data_AF-A0A432IHU4-F1
#
_entry.id   AF-A0A432IHU4-F1
#
_cell.length_a   1.000
_cell.length_b   1.000
_cell.length_c   1.000
_cell.angle_alpha   90.00
_cell.angle_beta   90.00
_cell.angle_gamma   90.00
#
_symmetry.space_group_name_H-M   'P 1'
#
loop_
_entity.id
_entity.type
_entity.pdbx_description
1 polymer ?
#
loop_
_entity_poly.entity_id
_entity_poly.type
_entity_poly.pdbx_seq_one_letter_code
_entity_poly.pdbx_strand_id
1 'polypeptide(L)'
;MGMKTARSMALCCIYLLCSGCCHVPDVDRHFNTDGPHETVRYFRYAIDAGQYPAAYRCLSATSQDRISELAFEAMLRFSDVPQLGDIPLLELLVFSSIDPVPEPISAGEPEQWVTLIWSSEDQLIEYSLFLQPDSAGLWQIDLLLTRGVDLGGAM
;
A
#
# COMPACT_ATOMS: atom_id res chain seq x y z
N MET A 1 -56.80 9.81 -27.23
CA MET A 1 -55.59 9.10 -27.69
C MET A 1 -54.41 10.05 -27.46
N GLY A 2 -53.47 9.73 -26.56
CA GLY A 2 -52.28 10.59 -26.36
C GLY A 2 -51.70 10.70 -24.95
N MET A 3 -51.54 9.60 -24.21
CA MET A 3 -50.70 9.55 -23.00
C MET A 3 -49.58 8.53 -23.23
N LYS A 4 -48.48 8.91 -23.90
CA LYS A 4 -47.29 8.02 -24.03
C LYS A 4 -45.92 8.72 -24.05
N THR A 5 -45.80 10.04 -23.87
CA THR A 5 -44.51 10.75 -24.08
C THR A 5 -43.77 11.18 -22.81
N ALA A 6 -44.36 11.09 -21.62
CA ALA A 6 -43.71 11.54 -20.38
C ALA A 6 -42.85 10.47 -19.67
N ARG A 7 -43.03 9.17 -19.97
CA ARG A 7 -42.31 8.09 -19.28
C ARG A 7 -40.89 7.83 -19.79
N SER A 8 -40.59 8.21 -21.04
CA SER A 8 -39.29 7.89 -21.66
C SER A 8 -38.17 8.86 -21.31
N MET A 9 -38.50 10.05 -20.78
CA MET A 9 -37.49 11.10 -20.52
C MET A 9 -36.87 11.00 -19.11
N ALA A 10 -37.57 10.38 -18.16
CA ALA A 10 -37.04 10.13 -16.80
C ALA A 10 -35.96 9.04 -16.78
N LEU A 11 -36.00 8.08 -17.72
CA LEU A 11 -35.04 6.97 -17.78
C LEU A 11 -33.65 7.38 -18.27
N CYS A 12 -33.55 8.45 -19.09
CA CYS A 12 -32.28 8.95 -19.60
C CYS A 12 -31.45 9.70 -18.53
N CYS A 13 -32.09 10.35 -17.56
CA CYS A 13 -31.37 11.08 -16.50
C CYS A 13 -30.73 10.13 -15.47
N ILE A 14 -31.29 8.93 -15.28
CA ILE A 14 -30.74 7.92 -14.35
C ILE A 14 -29.48 7.27 -14.94
N TYR A 15 -29.36 7.13 -16.26
CA TYR A 15 -28.18 6.54 -16.90
C TYR A 15 -26.95 7.44 -16.89
N LEU A 16 -27.12 8.76 -16.84
CA LEU A 16 -26.03 9.75 -16.84
C LEU A 16 -25.40 9.97 -15.46
N LEU A 17 -26.01 9.48 -14.38
CA LEU A 17 -25.49 9.59 -13.01
C LEU A 17 -24.54 8.45 -12.62
N CYS A 18 -24.44 7.39 -13.44
CA CYS A 18 -23.61 6.20 -13.16
C CYS A 18 -22.32 6.14 -13.99
N SER A 19 -22.03 7.13 -14.84
CA SER A 19 -20.88 7.08 -15.77
C SER A 19 -19.55 7.52 -15.16
N GLY A 20 -19.57 7.99 -13.91
CA GLY A 20 -18.38 8.38 -13.16
C GLY A 20 -17.94 7.30 -12.18
N CYS A 21 -17.90 6.02 -12.59
CA CYS A 21 -17.05 5.07 -11.88
C CYS A 21 -15.61 5.54 -12.10
N CYS A 22 -15.07 6.33 -11.16
CA CYS A 22 -13.66 6.68 -11.10
C CYS A 22 -12.86 5.38 -11.02
N HIS A 23 -12.50 4.81 -12.17
CA HIS A 23 -11.68 3.62 -12.24
C HIS A 23 -10.30 4.01 -11.75
N VAL A 24 -9.95 3.58 -10.53
CA VAL A 24 -8.61 3.81 -9.97
C VAL A 24 -7.59 3.21 -10.94
N PRO A 25 -6.60 3.98 -11.41
CA PRO A 25 -5.65 3.49 -12.39
C PRO A 25 -4.91 2.24 -11.91
N ASP A 26 -4.68 1.30 -12.82
CA ASP A 26 -3.87 0.11 -12.59
C ASP A 26 -2.44 0.50 -12.20
N VAL A 27 -1.94 -0.04 -11.08
CA VAL A 27 -0.61 0.25 -10.55
C VAL A 27 0.50 -0.07 -11.56
N ASP A 28 0.33 -1.15 -12.35
CA ASP A 28 1.33 -1.64 -13.32
C ASP A 28 1.55 -0.66 -14.48
N ARG A 29 0.69 0.37 -14.61
CA ARG A 29 0.83 1.43 -15.63
C ARG A 29 1.64 2.63 -15.16
N HIS A 30 1.83 2.79 -13.86
CA HIS A 30 2.36 4.00 -13.26
C HIS A 30 3.64 3.79 -12.47
N PHE A 31 3.88 2.57 -12.01
CA PHE A 31 5.01 2.22 -11.14
C PHE A 31 5.69 0.95 -11.65
N ASN A 32 6.94 0.77 -11.23
CA ASN A 32 7.70 -0.47 -11.41
C ASN A 32 8.37 -0.86 -10.10
N THR A 33 9.11 -1.97 -10.11
CA THR A 33 9.82 -2.51 -8.95
C THR A 33 11.34 -2.56 -9.18
N ASP A 34 11.87 -1.64 -9.99
CA ASP A 34 13.30 -1.62 -10.37
C ASP A 34 14.21 -1.06 -9.25
N GLY A 35 13.61 -0.47 -8.21
CA GLY A 35 14.30 0.11 -7.08
C GLY A 35 13.49 0.02 -5.80
N PRO A 36 14.14 0.08 -4.63
CA PRO A 36 13.48 -0.17 -3.35
C PRO A 36 12.42 0.87 -3.04
N HIS A 37 12.76 2.15 -3.23
CA HIS A 37 11.82 3.24 -3.01
C HIS A 37 10.61 3.18 -3.94
N GLU A 38 10.81 2.85 -5.24
CA GLU A 38 9.70 2.75 -6.19
C GLU A 38 8.83 1.51 -5.93
N THR A 39 9.43 0.40 -5.50
CA THR A 39 8.67 -0.78 -5.02
C THR A 39 7.77 -0.43 -3.84
N VAL A 40 8.24 0.35 -2.87
CA VAL A 40 7.37 0.80 -1.77
C VAL A 40 6.24 1.70 -2.29
N ARG A 41 6.50 2.61 -3.25
CA ARG A 41 5.45 3.43 -3.85
C ARG A 41 4.42 2.59 -4.61
N TYR A 42 4.86 1.62 -5.40
CA TYR A 42 4.01 0.63 -6.07
C TYR A 42 3.13 -0.07 -5.02
N PHE A 43 3.76 -0.65 -4.00
CA PHE A 43 3.08 -1.46 -2.97
C PHE A 43 2.00 -0.66 -2.25
N ARG A 44 2.35 0.55 -1.80
CA ARG A 44 1.42 1.44 -1.09
C ARG A 44 0.26 1.89 -1.97
N TYR A 45 0.55 2.29 -3.22
CA TYR A 45 -0.50 2.66 -4.16
C TYR A 45 -1.43 1.48 -4.44
N ALA A 46 -0.88 0.27 -4.65
CA ALA A 46 -1.69 -0.92 -4.87
C ALA A 46 -2.62 -1.22 -3.68
N ILE A 47 -2.15 -1.02 -2.44
CA ILE A 47 -2.99 -1.16 -1.24
C ILE A 47 -4.09 -0.08 -1.19
N ASP A 48 -3.73 1.19 -1.37
CA ASP A 48 -4.66 2.33 -1.35
C ASP A 48 -5.75 2.19 -2.45
N ALA A 49 -5.34 1.71 -3.63
CA ALA A 49 -6.22 1.44 -4.76
C ALA A 49 -7.07 0.16 -4.61
N GLY A 50 -6.89 -0.63 -3.54
CA GLY A 50 -7.54 -1.92 -3.34
C GLY A 50 -7.09 -3.02 -4.31
N GLN A 51 -5.97 -2.83 -5.00
CA GLN A 51 -5.34 -3.79 -5.92
C GLN A 51 -4.45 -4.77 -5.13
N TYR A 52 -5.01 -5.46 -4.13
CA TYR A 52 -4.28 -6.36 -3.23
C TYR A 52 -3.49 -7.47 -3.92
N PRO A 53 -3.95 -8.09 -5.03
CA PRO A 53 -3.14 -9.06 -5.75
C PRO A 53 -1.84 -8.45 -6.28
N ALA A 54 -1.86 -7.18 -6.69
CA ALA A 54 -0.66 -6.48 -7.15
C ALA A 54 0.28 -6.16 -5.98
N ALA A 55 -0.25 -5.67 -4.85
CA ALA A 55 0.53 -5.47 -3.64
C ALA A 55 1.18 -6.77 -3.14
N TYR A 56 0.44 -7.89 -3.18
CA TYR A 56 0.93 -9.20 -2.78
C TYR A 56 2.09 -9.70 -3.65
N ARG A 57 2.08 -9.39 -4.96
CA ARG A 57 3.20 -9.73 -5.86
C ARG A 57 4.50 -9.01 -5.51
N CYS A 58 4.45 -7.88 -4.81
CA CYS A 58 5.66 -7.20 -4.33
C CYS A 58 6.33 -7.92 -3.17
N LEU A 59 5.67 -8.89 -2.54
CA LEU A 59 6.22 -9.58 -1.39
C LEU A 59 7.31 -10.56 -1.80
N SER A 60 8.29 -10.76 -0.92
CA SER A 60 9.33 -11.76 -1.10
C SER A 60 8.72 -13.17 -1.20
N ALA A 61 9.38 -14.07 -1.92
CA ALA A 61 8.94 -15.47 -1.98
C ALA A 61 8.77 -16.08 -0.58
N THR A 62 9.67 -15.74 0.35
CA THR A 62 9.58 -16.18 1.75
C THR A 62 8.34 -15.65 2.46
N SER A 63 7.98 -14.38 2.25
CA SER A 63 6.73 -13.81 2.76
C SER A 63 5.50 -14.51 2.15
N GLN A 64 5.49 -14.73 0.82
CA GLN A 64 4.39 -15.41 0.12
C GLN A 64 4.22 -16.87 0.55
N ASP A 65 5.30 -17.57 0.88
CA ASP A 65 5.27 -18.95 1.38
C ASP A 65 4.65 -19.06 2.79
N ARG A 66 4.70 -17.98 3.58
CA ARG A 66 4.21 -17.93 4.96
C ARG A 66 2.84 -17.30 5.09
N ILE A 67 2.52 -16.34 4.23
CA ILE A 67 1.31 -15.53 4.28
C ILE A 67 0.61 -15.72 2.96
N SER A 68 -0.48 -16.48 2.92
CA SER A 68 -1.31 -16.56 1.70
C SER A 68 -1.89 -15.18 1.33
N GLU A 69 -2.20 -14.97 0.06
CA GLU A 69 -2.81 -13.72 -0.44
C GLU A 69 -4.06 -13.28 0.35
N LEU A 70 -4.94 -14.23 0.67
CA LEU A 70 -6.14 -13.94 1.49
C LEU A 70 -5.77 -13.52 2.93
N ALA A 71 -4.77 -14.18 3.53
CA ALA A 71 -4.29 -13.82 4.86
C ALA A 71 -3.61 -12.44 4.86
N PHE A 72 -2.88 -12.11 3.80
CA PHE A 72 -2.30 -10.79 3.60
C PHE A 72 -3.38 -9.70 3.52
N GLU A 73 -4.43 -9.90 2.71
CA GLU A 73 -5.55 -8.96 2.63
C GLU A 73 -6.27 -8.80 3.98
N ALA A 74 -6.49 -9.90 4.71
CA ALA A 74 -7.07 -9.85 6.04
C ALA A 74 -6.17 -9.10 7.04
N MET A 75 -4.85 -9.32 6.99
CA MET A 75 -3.88 -8.64 7.83
C MET A 75 -3.92 -7.13 7.61
N LEU A 76 -3.93 -6.67 6.35
CA LEU A 76 -4.06 -5.24 6.05
C LEU A 76 -5.33 -4.62 6.63
N ARG A 77 -6.46 -5.33 6.58
CA ARG A 77 -7.77 -4.79 7.00
C ARG A 77 -8.03 -4.85 8.49
N PHE A 78 -7.43 -5.80 9.20
CA PHE A 78 -7.84 -6.16 10.56
C PHE A 78 -6.69 -6.24 11.57
N SER A 79 -5.45 -6.04 11.15
CA SER A 79 -4.31 -6.04 12.07
C SER A 79 -3.86 -4.64 12.42
N ASP A 80 -3.83 -4.40 13.72
CA ASP A 80 -3.12 -3.28 14.32
C ASP A 80 -1.67 -3.68 14.60
N VAL A 81 -0.78 -2.71 14.75
CA VAL A 81 0.63 -2.93 15.14
C VAL A 81 0.78 -2.58 16.61
N PRO A 82 0.72 -3.56 17.55
CA PRO A 82 0.61 -3.25 18.98
C PRO A 82 1.83 -2.52 19.53
N GLN A 83 3.01 -2.76 18.94
CA GLN A 83 4.26 -2.12 19.34
C GLN A 83 4.28 -0.61 19.04
N LEU A 84 3.33 -0.11 18.26
CA LEU A 84 3.24 1.27 17.79
C LEU A 84 1.96 1.97 18.25
N GLY A 85 1.41 1.56 19.40
CA GLY A 85 0.20 2.15 19.96
C GLY A 85 -1.09 1.68 19.31
N ASP A 86 -1.11 0.42 18.84
CA ASP A 86 -2.26 -0.21 18.18
C ASP A 86 -2.74 0.54 16.91
N ILE A 87 -1.81 1.16 16.18
CA ILE A 87 -2.15 1.80 14.90
C ILE A 87 -2.44 0.73 13.84
N PRO A 88 -3.50 0.89 13.03
CA PRO A 88 -3.80 -0.02 11.93
C PRO A 88 -2.62 -0.12 10.96
N LEU A 89 -2.24 -1.34 10.56
CA LEU A 89 -1.15 -1.53 9.61
C LEU A 89 -1.43 -0.80 8.28
N LEU A 90 -2.69 -0.81 7.83
CA LEU A 90 -3.11 -0.06 6.65
C LEU A 90 -2.79 1.44 6.76
N GLU A 91 -2.96 2.01 7.95
CA GLU A 91 -2.72 3.43 8.19
C GLU A 91 -1.23 3.77 8.08
N LEU A 92 -0.36 2.94 8.69
CA LEU A 92 1.09 3.08 8.54
C LEU A 92 1.53 2.92 7.08
N LEU A 93 0.96 1.97 6.34
CA LEU A 93 1.34 1.72 4.96
C LEU A 93 0.82 2.81 4.02
N VAL A 94 -0.39 3.32 4.19
CA VAL A 94 -1.03 4.22 3.21
C VAL A 94 -0.83 5.69 3.56
N PHE A 95 -0.95 6.07 4.83
CA PHE A 95 -1.01 7.50 5.22
C PHE A 95 0.31 8.09 5.72
N SER A 96 1.39 7.30 5.74
CA SER A 96 2.73 7.79 6.04
C SER A 96 3.39 8.53 4.87
N SER A 97 4.37 9.38 5.16
CA SER A 97 5.35 9.80 4.16
C SER A 97 6.43 8.73 3.98
N ILE A 98 7.12 8.67 2.83
CA ILE A 98 8.30 7.81 2.66
C ILE A 98 9.54 8.68 2.89
N ASP A 99 10.48 8.20 3.69
CA ASP A 99 11.82 8.75 3.73
C ASP A 99 12.46 8.60 2.33
N PRO A 100 12.83 9.71 1.65
CA PRO A 100 13.39 9.65 0.30
C PRO A 100 14.73 8.93 0.21
N VAL A 101 15.38 8.64 1.34
CA VAL A 101 16.69 7.98 1.39
C VAL A 101 16.56 6.57 1.99
N PRO A 102 16.59 5.51 1.15
CA PRO A 102 16.71 4.15 1.65
C PRO A 102 18.02 3.95 2.43
N GLU A 103 17.95 3.20 3.52
CA GLU A 103 19.09 2.88 4.37
C GLU A 103 19.65 1.48 4.02
N PRO A 104 20.93 1.35 3.64
CA PRO A 104 21.54 0.04 3.41
C PRO A 104 21.68 -0.73 4.73
N ILE A 105 21.37 -2.02 4.72
CA ILE A 105 21.46 -2.86 5.93
C ILE A 105 22.93 -3.16 6.28
N SER A 106 23.76 -3.35 5.27
CA SER A 106 25.19 -3.63 5.42
C SER A 106 25.95 -3.12 4.19
N ALA A 107 27.21 -2.76 4.39
CA ALA A 107 28.04 -2.22 3.32
C ALA A 107 28.31 -3.27 2.24
N GLY A 108 27.90 -2.98 1.00
CA GLY A 108 28.12 -3.85 -0.16
C GLY A 108 26.99 -4.86 -0.41
N GLU A 109 26.02 -4.92 0.49
CA GLU A 109 24.84 -5.77 0.34
C GLU A 109 23.69 -4.99 -0.31
N PRO A 110 22.88 -5.63 -1.17
CA PRO A 110 21.82 -4.95 -1.88
C PRO A 110 20.60 -4.65 -1.00
N GLU A 111 20.43 -5.28 0.16
CA GLU A 111 19.24 -5.12 0.99
C GLU A 111 19.17 -3.74 1.65
N GLN A 112 17.95 -3.22 1.73
CA GLN A 112 17.68 -1.87 2.21
C GLN A 112 16.46 -1.81 3.11
N TRP A 113 16.51 -0.90 4.07
CA TRP A 113 15.33 -0.40 4.78
C TRP A 113 14.76 0.79 4.02
N VAL A 114 13.45 0.77 3.80
CA VAL A 114 12.70 1.96 3.38
C VAL A 114 11.76 2.35 4.51
N THR A 115 11.96 3.54 5.07
CA THR A 115 11.23 4.02 6.23
C THR A 115 9.98 4.79 5.81
N LEU A 116 8.86 4.43 6.43
CA LEU A 116 7.62 5.18 6.40
C LEU A 116 7.53 6.02 7.67
N ILE A 117 7.24 7.30 7.52
CA ILE A 117 7.12 8.26 8.62
C ILE A 117 5.65 8.64 8.75
N TRP A 118 5.01 8.13 9.79
CA TRP A 118 3.64 8.48 10.17
C TRP A 118 3.68 9.51 11.29
N SER A 119 2.81 10.50 11.26
CA SER A 119 2.72 11.49 12.32
C SER A 119 1.29 11.94 12.56
N SER A 120 0.94 12.12 13.83
CA SER A 120 -0.26 12.81 14.29
C SER A 120 0.16 14.03 15.15
N GLU A 121 -0.80 14.70 15.79
CA GLU A 121 -0.50 15.82 16.69
C GLU A 121 0.36 15.39 17.89
N ASP A 122 0.16 14.17 18.39
CA ASP A 122 0.76 13.70 19.65
C ASP A 122 1.85 12.63 19.44
N GLN A 123 2.10 12.19 18.21
CA GLN A 123 2.92 11.01 17.95
C GLN A 123 3.65 11.08 16.61
N LEU A 124 4.88 10.58 16.59
CA LEU A 124 5.71 10.42 15.40
C LEU A 124 6.25 8.99 15.38
N ILE A 125 5.99 8.27 14.29
CA ILE A 125 6.37 6.87 14.13
C ILE A 125 7.21 6.70 12.88
N GLU A 126 8.28 5.93 13.04
CA GLU A 126 9.03 5.36 11.94
C GLU A 126 8.69 3.88 11.81
N TYR A 127 8.24 3.47 10.64
CA TYR A 127 7.98 2.08 10.30
C TYR A 127 8.77 1.70 9.05
N SER A 128 9.84 0.90 9.19
CA SER A 128 10.68 0.51 8.07
C SER A 128 10.34 -0.87 7.53
N LEU A 129 10.22 -0.94 6.21
CA LEU A 129 10.07 -2.16 5.44
C LEU A 129 11.45 -2.67 5.00
N PHE A 130 11.68 -3.97 5.11
CA PHE A 130 12.86 -4.63 4.56
C PHE A 130 12.65 -4.92 3.08
N LEU A 131 13.61 -4.54 2.24
CA LEU A 131 13.58 -4.79 0.80
C LEU A 131 14.85 -5.47 0.32
N GLN A 132 14.68 -6.38 -0.62
CA GLN A 132 15.77 -7.10 -1.29
C GLN A 132 15.43 -7.32 -2.78
N PRO A 133 16.43 -7.34 -3.67
CA PRO A 133 16.20 -7.75 -5.06
C PRO A 133 16.03 -9.26 -5.16
N ASP A 134 15.23 -9.71 -6.12
CA ASP A 134 15.12 -11.10 -6.51
C ASP A 134 16.17 -11.51 -7.55
N SER A 135 16.07 -12.75 -8.04
CA SER A 135 16.99 -13.28 -9.05
C SER A 135 16.88 -12.59 -10.42
N ALA A 136 15.77 -11.88 -10.69
CA ALA A 136 15.58 -11.05 -11.88
C ALA A 136 16.01 -9.59 -11.66
N GLY A 137 16.42 -9.22 -10.44
CA GLY A 137 16.79 -7.86 -10.07
C GLY A 137 15.61 -6.96 -9.71
N LEU A 138 14.40 -7.50 -9.59
CA LEU A 138 13.22 -6.77 -9.14
C LEU A 138 13.18 -6.73 -7.62
N TRP A 139 12.91 -5.57 -7.05
CA TRP A 139 12.88 -5.39 -5.60
C TRP A 139 11.56 -5.87 -5.01
N GLN A 140 11.68 -6.59 -3.90
CA GLN A 140 10.59 -7.23 -3.17
C GLN A 140 10.63 -6.82 -1.69
N ILE A 141 9.48 -6.83 -1.03
CA ILE A 141 9.31 -6.51 0.39
C ILE A 141 9.23 -7.79 1.20
N ASP A 142 10.05 -7.92 2.24
CA ASP A 142 9.88 -8.98 3.23
C ASP A 142 9.05 -8.49 4.42
N LEU A 143 7.77 -8.86 4.48
CA LEU A 143 6.88 -8.49 5.57
C LEU A 143 7.13 -9.28 6.86
N LEU A 144 7.95 -10.33 6.81
CA LEU A 144 8.37 -11.05 8.02
C LEU A 144 9.49 -10.30 8.75
N LEU A 145 10.12 -9.32 8.10
CA LEU A 145 11.19 -8.49 8.64
C LEU A 145 10.77 -7.02 8.53
N THR A 146 10.09 -6.53 9.56
CA THR A 146 9.73 -5.12 9.70
C THR A 146 10.26 -4.59 11.03
N ARG A 147 10.53 -3.28 11.08
CA ARG A 147 10.89 -2.59 12.32
C ARG A 147 10.03 -1.35 12.47
N GLY A 148 9.67 -1.03 13.71
CA GLY A 148 8.88 0.14 14.04
C GLY A 148 9.38 0.77 15.31
N VAL A 149 9.41 2.10 15.35
CA VAL A 149 9.76 2.89 16.52
C VAL A 149 8.76 4.03 16.66
N ASP A 150 8.18 4.15 17.85
CA ASP A 150 7.48 5.36 18.28
C ASP A 150 8.50 6.33 18.88
N LEU A 151 8.67 7.49 18.25
CA LEU A 151 9.58 8.54 18.67
C LEU A 151 8.94 9.51 19.67
N GLY A 152 7.64 9.34 19.96
CA GLY A 152 6.82 10.25 20.76
C GLY A 152 6.53 11.57 20.03
N GLY A 153 5.56 12.34 20.53
CA GLY A 153 5.28 13.70 20.08
C GLY A 153 6.14 14.74 20.78
N ALA A 154 6.58 15.76 20.05
CA ALA A 154 7.04 17.00 20.66
C ALA A 154 5.82 17.70 21.29
N MET A 155 5.85 17.94 22.61
CA MET A 155 4.88 18.78 23.30
C MET A 155 4.69 20.15 22.63
#